data_AF-A0A6N7AKC9-F1
#
_entry.id   AF-A0A6N7AKC9-F1
#
_cell.length_a   1.000
_cell.length_b   1.000
_cell.length_c   1.000
_cell.angle_alpha   90.00
_cell.angle_beta   90.00
_cell.angle_gamma   90.00
#
_symmetry.space_group_name_H-M   'P 1'
#
loop_
_entity.id
_entity.type
_entity.pdbx_description
1 polymer ?
#
loop_
_entity_poly.entity_id
_entity_poly.type
_entity_poly.pdbx_seq_one_letter_code
_entity_poly.pdbx_strand_id
1 'polypeptide(L)'
;MLHDLRPRWPFVVQYTVTGYPRALETSVMPVERAVATVQSLAHAFGRRAIVWRYDPIVFTSLTPPEWHLRTFDQLCRSLSGAVDEVVVSLAHIYRKTARNLAAAGQRHGFTWEDPDAAVKRELLLRMVACAADHGLNLSLCGQAIFQEPGVLEARCIDAGRQAKPHRACGCHQSRDIGAYDTCTQGCAYCYAVGSRERAKARLAAHDPTTPFLGGPGHA
;
A
#
# COMPACT_ATOMS: atom_id res chain seq x y z
N MET A 1 1.58 19.16 12.88
CA MET A 1 0.77 18.93 11.66
C MET A 1 -0.49 18.11 11.94
N LEU A 2 -0.45 16.79 12.21
CA LEU A 2 -1.69 16.00 12.43
C LEU A 2 -2.48 16.44 13.69
N HIS A 3 -1.78 16.80 14.77
CA HIS A 3 -2.39 17.37 15.97
C HIS A 3 -3.14 18.69 15.68
N ASP A 4 -2.68 19.47 14.70
CA ASP A 4 -3.29 20.75 14.32
C ASP A 4 -4.53 20.56 13.40
N LEU A 5 -4.59 19.42 12.71
CA LEU A 5 -5.70 19.07 11.82
C LEU A 5 -6.91 18.54 12.61
N ARG A 6 -6.69 17.74 13.65
CA ARG A 6 -7.75 17.05 14.41
C ARG A 6 -8.90 17.95 14.88
N PRO A 7 -8.66 19.17 15.40
CA PRO A 7 -9.75 20.04 15.86
C PRO A 7 -10.58 20.63 14.71
N ARG A 8 -10.04 20.62 13.48
CA ARG A 8 -10.61 21.34 12.33
C ARG A 8 -11.23 20.41 11.30
N TRP A 9 -10.69 19.21 11.12
CA TRP A 9 -11.09 18.29 10.06
C TRP A 9 -11.00 16.84 10.52
N PRO A 10 -11.99 15.98 10.20
CA PRO A 10 -11.83 14.54 10.32
C PRO A 10 -10.76 14.07 9.32
N PHE A 11 -9.95 13.10 9.74
CA PHE A 11 -8.94 12.51 8.87
C PHE A 11 -8.79 11.01 9.14
N VAL A 12 -8.20 10.33 8.17
CA VAL A 12 -7.73 8.95 8.28
C VAL A 12 -6.31 8.90 7.71
N VAL A 13 -5.44 8.12 8.34
CA VAL A 13 -4.07 7.88 7.89
C VAL A 13 -4.03 6.50 7.27
N GLN A 14 -3.69 6.43 5.99
CA GLN A 14 -3.43 5.14 5.34
C GLN A 14 -1.93 4.87 5.38
N TYR A 15 -1.53 3.74 5.96
CA TYR A 15 -0.13 3.46 6.24
C TYR A 15 0.26 2.08 5.73
N THR A 16 1.20 2.03 4.79
CA THR A 16 1.66 0.77 4.18
C THR A 16 2.73 0.09 5.03
N VAL A 17 2.49 -1.17 5.38
CA VAL A 17 3.47 -2.08 5.99
C VAL A 17 3.33 -3.44 5.32
N THR A 18 4.33 -3.83 4.51
CA THR A 18 4.34 -5.08 3.71
C THR A 18 5.35 -6.10 4.23
N GLY A 19 6.42 -5.63 4.87
CA GLY A 19 7.52 -6.49 5.31
C GLY A 19 8.38 -7.02 4.15
N TYR A 20 8.37 -6.36 2.98
CA TYR A 20 9.06 -6.89 1.82
C TYR A 20 10.59 -6.92 1.98
N PRO A 21 11.26 -7.90 1.32
CA PRO A 21 12.71 -7.89 1.17
C PRO A 21 13.19 -6.60 0.50
N ARG A 22 14.41 -6.16 0.85
CA ARG A 22 15.05 -4.96 0.26
C ARG A 22 15.25 -5.03 -1.25
N ALA A 23 15.26 -6.24 -1.81
CA ALA A 23 15.26 -6.47 -3.25
C ALA A 23 13.99 -5.93 -3.95
N LEU A 24 12.86 -5.89 -3.23
CA LEU A 24 11.59 -5.32 -3.72
C LEU A 24 11.37 -3.89 -3.21
N GLU A 25 11.81 -3.54 -2.00
CA GLU A 25 11.65 -2.21 -1.41
C GLU A 25 13.00 -1.63 -0.92
N THR A 26 13.70 -0.89 -1.79
CA THR A 26 15.10 -0.51 -1.55
C THR A 26 15.29 0.48 -0.40
N SER A 27 14.52 1.57 -0.34
CA SER A 27 14.79 2.66 0.61
C SER A 27 13.64 3.01 1.55
N VAL A 28 12.65 2.11 1.65
CA VAL A 28 11.54 2.27 2.59
C VAL A 28 11.98 2.13 4.05
N MET A 29 11.12 2.55 4.96
CA MET A 29 11.32 2.36 6.40
C MET A 29 11.42 0.87 6.76
N PRO A 30 12.34 0.44 7.65
CA PRO A 30 12.34 -0.92 8.19
C PRO A 30 11.01 -1.27 8.85
N VAL A 31 10.60 -2.53 8.76
CA VAL A 31 9.27 -2.98 9.19
C VAL A 31 9.00 -2.70 10.67
N GLU A 32 10.01 -2.85 11.53
CA GLU A 32 9.89 -2.62 12.97
C GLU A 32 9.57 -1.15 13.28
N ARG A 33 10.21 -0.23 12.56
CA ARG A 33 9.95 1.21 12.70
C ARG A 33 8.60 1.59 12.10
N ALA A 34 8.20 0.95 11.01
CA ALA A 34 6.90 1.17 10.38
C ALA A 34 5.77 0.74 11.32
N VAL A 35 5.89 -0.43 11.95
CA VAL A 35 4.97 -0.91 13.01
C VAL A 35 4.93 0.06 14.19
N ALA A 36 6.09 0.47 14.72
CA ALA A 36 6.16 1.42 15.83
C ALA A 36 5.51 2.78 15.49
N THR A 37 5.61 3.21 14.24
CA THR A 37 4.96 4.42 13.75
C THR A 37 3.44 4.27 13.77
N VAL A 38 2.91 3.14 13.27
CA VAL A 38 1.46 2.85 13.32
C VAL A 38 0.95 2.81 14.77
N GLN A 39 1.66 2.13 15.66
CA GLN A 39 1.31 2.06 17.08
C GLN A 39 1.32 3.46 17.74
N SER A 40 2.31 4.30 17.42
CA SER A 40 2.39 5.68 17.93
C SER A 40 1.24 6.55 17.43
N LEU A 41 0.87 6.43 16.16
CA LEU A 41 -0.29 7.13 15.58
C LEU A 41 -1.59 6.65 16.22
N ALA A 42 -1.74 5.34 16.43
CA ALA A 42 -2.90 4.75 17.10
C ALA A 42 -3.04 5.23 18.55
N HIS A 43 -1.93 5.34 19.27
CA HIS A 43 -1.92 5.90 20.62
C HIS A 43 -2.37 7.37 20.65
N ALA A 44 -1.91 8.18 19.69
CA ALA A 44 -2.22 9.61 19.64
C ALA A 44 -3.65 9.93 19.15
N PHE A 45 -4.16 9.15 18.18
CA PHE A 45 -5.38 9.49 17.44
C PHE A 45 -6.49 8.44 17.55
N GLY A 46 -6.21 7.29 18.18
CA GLY A 46 -7.10 6.14 18.27
C GLY A 46 -6.97 5.23 17.04
N ARG A 47 -7.15 3.92 17.24
CA ARG A 47 -6.94 2.90 16.19
C ARG A 47 -7.74 3.13 14.90
N ARG A 48 -8.95 3.68 15.03
CA ARG A 48 -9.84 4.01 13.90
C ARG A 48 -9.36 5.16 13.01
N ALA A 49 -8.33 5.88 13.43
CA ALA A 49 -7.73 6.93 12.62
C ALA A 49 -6.69 6.38 11.64
N ILE A 50 -6.39 5.08 11.69
CA ILE A 50 -5.34 4.45 10.88
C ILE A 50 -5.90 3.24 10.15
N VAL A 51 -5.67 3.19 8.85
CA VAL A 51 -5.93 2.03 7.99
C VAL A 51 -4.59 1.43 7.64
N TRP A 52 -4.33 0.21 8.10
CA TRP A 52 -3.15 -0.52 7.66
C TRP A 52 -3.33 -0.95 6.21
N ARG A 53 -2.31 -0.74 5.40
CA ARG A 53 -2.24 -1.18 4.01
C ARG A 53 -1.20 -2.28 3.88
N TYR A 54 -1.63 -3.50 3.59
CA TYR A 54 -0.75 -4.55 3.07
C TYR A 54 -0.92 -4.58 1.55
N ASP A 55 -0.39 -3.52 0.91
CA ASP A 55 -0.76 -3.13 -0.45
C ASP A 55 0.47 -2.57 -1.20
N PRO A 56 0.83 -3.11 -2.38
CA PRO A 56 0.22 -4.25 -3.05
C PRO A 56 0.88 -5.59 -2.67
N ILE A 57 0.16 -6.69 -2.84
CA ILE A 57 0.64 -8.08 -2.83
C ILE A 57 1.34 -8.35 -4.17
N VAL A 58 2.62 -8.75 -4.13
CA VAL A 58 3.49 -8.95 -5.30
C VAL A 58 4.08 -10.35 -5.24
N PHE A 59 3.88 -11.14 -6.29
CA PHE A 59 4.34 -12.52 -6.35
C PHE A 59 5.72 -12.61 -6.99
N THR A 60 6.68 -13.13 -6.23
CA THR A 60 8.05 -13.40 -6.68
C THR A 60 8.57 -14.67 -6.03
N SER A 61 9.71 -15.19 -6.50
CA SER A 61 10.40 -16.27 -5.80
C SER A 61 10.86 -15.90 -4.37
N LEU A 62 10.85 -14.60 -4.01
CA LEU A 62 11.13 -14.11 -2.65
C LEU A 62 9.86 -13.95 -1.82
N THR A 63 8.71 -13.79 -2.47
CA THR A 63 7.41 -13.51 -1.86
C THR A 63 6.32 -14.45 -2.42
N PRO A 64 6.51 -15.77 -2.31
CA PRO A 64 5.48 -16.73 -2.70
C PRO A 64 4.26 -16.67 -1.73
N PRO A 65 3.11 -17.27 -2.06
CA PRO A 65 1.89 -17.17 -1.25
C PRO A 65 2.09 -17.54 0.24
N GLU A 66 2.88 -18.57 0.54
CA GLU A 66 3.17 -18.98 1.91
C GLU A 66 4.06 -17.97 2.66
N TRP A 67 4.93 -17.25 1.95
CA TRP A 67 5.69 -16.14 2.53
C TRP A 67 4.75 -15.00 2.91
N HIS A 68 3.80 -14.66 2.04
CA HIS A 68 2.80 -13.64 2.32
C HIS A 68 1.98 -13.99 3.56
N LEU A 69 1.50 -15.23 3.67
CA LEU A 69 0.70 -15.65 4.83
C LEU A 69 1.48 -15.58 6.13
N ARG A 70 2.74 -16.04 6.16
CA ARG A 70 3.58 -15.95 7.36
C ARG A 70 3.86 -14.50 7.74
N THR A 71 4.24 -13.67 6.78
CA THR A 71 4.58 -12.26 7.01
C THR A 71 3.34 -11.46 7.44
N PHE A 72 2.22 -11.70 6.77
CA PHE A 72 0.94 -11.07 7.09
C PHE A 72 0.48 -11.43 8.52
N ASP A 73 0.53 -12.70 8.92
CA ASP A 73 0.20 -13.12 10.29
C ASP A 73 1.10 -12.46 11.34
N GLN A 74 2.42 -12.37 11.07
CA GLN A 74 3.35 -11.66 11.96
C GLN A 74 3.01 -10.17 12.09
N LEU A 75 2.61 -9.52 10.99
CA LEU A 75 2.18 -8.13 11.00
C LEU A 75 0.84 -7.93 11.70
N CYS A 76 -0.14 -8.82 11.47
CA CYS A 76 -1.42 -8.84 12.20
C CYS A 76 -1.18 -8.89 13.71
N ARG A 77 -0.30 -9.79 14.18
CA ARG A 77 0.09 -9.87 15.60
C ARG A 77 0.71 -8.58 16.10
N SER A 78 1.62 -7.99 15.33
CA SER A 78 2.36 -6.78 15.71
C SER A 78 1.50 -5.52 15.72
N LEU A 79 0.44 -5.49 14.91
CA LEU A 79 -0.48 -4.36 14.75
C LEU A 79 -1.80 -4.57 15.50
N SER A 80 -2.01 -5.73 16.13
CA SER A 80 -3.22 -6.04 16.90
C SER A 80 -3.47 -4.98 17.97
N GLY A 81 -4.70 -4.49 18.03
CA GLY A 81 -5.13 -3.40 18.92
C GLY A 81 -4.74 -1.99 18.46
N ALA A 82 -3.74 -1.83 17.58
CA ALA A 82 -3.34 -0.53 17.02
C ALA A 82 -4.18 -0.12 15.80
N VAL A 83 -4.74 -1.09 15.07
CA VAL A 83 -5.69 -0.90 13.97
C VAL A 83 -6.85 -1.88 14.11
N ASP A 84 -7.97 -1.61 13.43
CA ASP A 84 -9.13 -2.52 13.35
C ASP A 84 -9.49 -2.93 11.91
N GLU A 85 -8.78 -2.40 10.92
CA GLU A 85 -8.93 -2.76 9.52
C GLU A 85 -7.59 -2.80 8.77
N VAL A 86 -7.57 -3.64 7.74
CA VAL A 86 -6.47 -3.76 6.78
C VAL A 86 -7.01 -3.76 5.36
N VAL A 87 -6.40 -2.95 4.51
CA VAL A 87 -6.68 -2.91 3.07
C VAL A 87 -5.56 -3.62 2.33
N VAL A 88 -5.93 -4.51 1.40
CA VAL A 88 -5.00 -5.20 0.51
C VAL A 88 -5.34 -4.92 -0.96
N SER A 89 -4.37 -5.10 -1.84
CA SER A 89 -4.60 -5.23 -3.28
C SER A 89 -3.60 -6.22 -3.85
N LEU A 90 -3.93 -6.87 -4.97
CA LEU A 90 -2.99 -7.65 -5.77
C LEU A 90 -2.37 -6.72 -6.81
N ALA A 91 -1.04 -6.72 -6.93
CA ALA A 91 -0.32 -5.82 -7.81
C ALA A 91 -0.81 -5.94 -9.26
N HIS A 92 -1.20 -4.81 -9.85
CA HIS A 92 -1.50 -4.77 -11.28
C HIS A 92 -0.20 -4.66 -12.08
N ILE A 93 0.01 -5.62 -12.99
CA ILE A 93 1.24 -5.73 -13.76
C ILE A 93 1.14 -4.88 -15.03
N TYR A 94 1.29 -3.57 -14.87
CA TYR A 94 1.46 -2.65 -16.00
C TYR A 94 2.79 -2.90 -16.70
N ARG A 95 2.91 -2.46 -17.97
CA ARG A 95 4.18 -2.48 -18.73
C ARG A 95 5.37 -1.93 -17.94
N LYS A 96 5.15 -0.85 -17.17
CA LYS A 96 6.18 -0.23 -16.33
C LYS A 96 6.55 -1.12 -15.14
N THR A 97 5.54 -1.66 -14.45
CA THR A 97 5.72 -2.61 -13.33
C THR A 97 6.50 -3.84 -13.78
N ALA A 98 6.11 -4.47 -14.89
CA ALA A 98 6.78 -5.63 -15.46
C ALA A 98 8.26 -5.37 -15.77
N ARG A 99 8.57 -4.22 -16.41
CA ARG A 99 9.95 -3.81 -16.71
C ARG A 99 10.78 -3.62 -15.43
N ASN A 100 10.22 -2.93 -14.45
CA ASN A 100 10.92 -2.65 -13.20
C ASN A 100 11.19 -3.93 -12.40
N LEU A 101 10.20 -4.85 -12.33
CA LEU A 101 10.35 -6.16 -11.71
C LEU A 101 11.38 -7.03 -12.45
N ALA A 102 11.38 -7.04 -13.78
CA ALA A 102 12.37 -7.78 -14.56
C ALA A 102 13.80 -7.27 -14.30
N ALA A 103 14.00 -5.94 -14.30
CA ALA A 103 15.30 -5.34 -14.02
C ALA A 103 15.77 -5.61 -12.57
N ALA A 104 14.86 -5.55 -11.61
CA ALA A 104 15.16 -5.89 -10.22
C ALA A 104 15.47 -7.39 -10.06
N GLY A 105 14.72 -8.27 -10.72
CA GLY A 105 14.93 -9.71 -10.72
C GLY A 105 16.29 -10.10 -11.27
N GLN A 106 16.71 -9.49 -12.39
CA GLN A 106 18.06 -9.67 -12.94
C GLN A 106 19.16 -9.19 -11.98
N ARG A 107 18.94 -8.06 -11.30
CA ARG A 107 19.93 -7.48 -10.38
C ARG A 107 20.06 -8.25 -9.07
N HIS A 108 18.94 -8.74 -8.55
CA HIS A 108 18.86 -9.29 -7.19
C HIS A 108 18.63 -10.81 -7.16
N GLY A 109 18.55 -11.46 -8.31
CA GLY A 109 18.46 -12.92 -8.40
C GLY A 109 17.09 -13.48 -7.99
N PHE A 110 16.00 -12.90 -8.49
CA PHE A 110 14.65 -13.42 -8.27
C PHE A 110 13.82 -13.43 -9.55
N THR A 111 12.79 -14.28 -9.58
CA THR A 111 11.78 -14.30 -10.65
C THR A 111 10.46 -13.73 -10.14
N TRP A 112 9.64 -13.22 -11.05
CA TRP A 112 8.30 -12.72 -10.74
C TRP A 112 7.28 -13.31 -11.71
N GLU A 113 6.05 -13.42 -11.25
CA GLU A 113 4.93 -13.90 -12.05
C GLU A 113 3.65 -13.14 -11.70
N ASP A 114 2.65 -13.27 -12.57
CA ASP A 114 1.28 -12.87 -12.26
C ASP A 114 0.41 -14.14 -12.20
N PRO A 115 0.18 -14.72 -11.00
CA PRO A 115 -0.50 -15.99 -10.88
C PRO A 115 -1.92 -15.95 -11.43
N ASP A 116 -2.48 -17.13 -11.68
CA ASP A 116 -3.87 -17.24 -12.07
C ASP A 116 -4.83 -16.74 -10.96
N ALA A 117 -6.09 -16.62 -11.34
CA ALA A 117 -7.12 -16.11 -10.44
C ALA A 117 -7.41 -17.05 -9.26
N ALA A 118 -7.20 -18.36 -9.39
CA ALA A 118 -7.48 -19.33 -8.34
C ALA A 118 -6.46 -19.21 -7.20
N VAL A 119 -5.17 -19.11 -7.53
CA VAL A 119 -4.08 -18.89 -6.54
C VAL A 119 -4.31 -17.59 -5.78
N LYS A 120 -4.68 -16.52 -6.48
CA LYS A 120 -4.96 -15.21 -5.89
C LYS A 120 -6.16 -15.25 -4.93
N ARG A 121 -7.26 -15.91 -5.32
CA ARG A 121 -8.45 -16.09 -4.47
C ARG A 121 -8.13 -16.87 -3.20
N GLU A 122 -7.44 -18.00 -3.36
CA GLU A 122 -7.06 -18.85 -2.22
C GLU A 122 -6.21 -18.08 -1.20
N LEU A 123 -5.22 -17.31 -1.68
CA LEU A 123 -4.42 -16.45 -0.81
C LEU A 123 -5.29 -15.42 -0.07
N LEU A 124 -6.19 -14.72 -0.78
CA LEU A 124 -7.06 -13.72 -0.17
C LEU A 124 -7.97 -14.31 0.90
N LEU A 125 -8.61 -15.46 0.64
CA LEU A 125 -9.48 -16.14 1.61
C LEU A 125 -8.71 -16.53 2.89
N ARG A 126 -7.49 -17.05 2.74
CA ARG A 126 -6.63 -17.38 3.89
C ARG A 126 -6.18 -16.13 4.65
N MET A 127 -5.91 -15.02 3.96
CA MET A 127 -5.61 -13.75 4.60
C MET A 127 -6.81 -13.16 5.34
N VAL A 128 -8.04 -13.31 4.82
CA VAL A 128 -9.27 -12.92 5.51
C VAL A 128 -9.41 -13.67 6.83
N ALA A 129 -9.26 -15.00 6.81
CA ALA A 129 -9.34 -15.81 8.02
C ALA A 129 -8.27 -15.38 9.05
N CYS A 130 -7.02 -15.20 8.60
CA CYS A 130 -5.93 -14.73 9.44
C CYS A 130 -6.22 -13.34 10.05
N ALA A 131 -6.72 -12.39 9.26
CA ALA A 131 -7.07 -11.07 9.77
C ALA A 131 -8.17 -11.15 10.85
N ALA A 132 -9.20 -11.97 10.62
CA ALA A 132 -10.29 -12.18 11.56
C ALA A 132 -9.82 -12.78 12.90
N ASP A 133 -8.89 -13.74 12.87
CA ASP A 133 -8.27 -14.33 14.08
C ASP A 133 -7.57 -13.28 14.96
N HIS A 134 -7.12 -12.17 14.37
CA HIS A 134 -6.50 -11.05 15.08
C HIS A 134 -7.44 -9.85 15.32
N GLY A 135 -8.73 -10.01 15.04
CA GLY A 135 -9.74 -8.96 15.21
C GLY A 135 -9.67 -7.83 14.19
N LEU A 136 -9.08 -8.07 13.02
CA LEU A 136 -8.94 -7.12 11.92
C LEU A 136 -9.95 -7.41 10.80
N ASN A 137 -10.55 -6.35 10.26
CA ASN A 137 -11.38 -6.45 9.06
C ASN A 137 -10.51 -6.27 7.81
N LEU A 138 -10.41 -7.31 6.97
CA LEU A 138 -9.72 -7.21 5.68
C LEU A 138 -10.68 -6.75 4.58
N SER A 139 -10.23 -5.79 3.78
CA SER A 139 -10.93 -5.38 2.55
C SER A 139 -9.98 -5.27 1.34
N LEU A 140 -10.53 -5.50 0.15
CA LEU A 140 -9.82 -5.54 -1.13
C LEU A 140 -10.05 -4.26 -1.94
N CYS A 141 -8.98 -3.60 -2.35
CA CYS A 141 -9.05 -2.34 -3.08
C CYS A 141 -9.19 -2.54 -4.60
N GLY A 142 -10.36 -2.18 -5.15
CA GLY A 142 -10.54 -1.92 -6.59
C GLY A 142 -10.39 -3.13 -7.52
N GLN A 143 -10.62 -4.34 -7.00
CA GLN A 143 -10.47 -5.59 -7.75
C GLN A 143 -11.69 -6.49 -7.58
N ALA A 144 -12.85 -6.00 -8.03
CA ALA A 144 -14.15 -6.65 -7.86
C ALA A 144 -14.21 -8.11 -8.37
N ILE A 145 -13.37 -8.46 -9.34
CA ILE A 145 -13.27 -9.84 -9.88
C ILE A 145 -12.85 -10.90 -8.85
N PHE A 146 -12.24 -10.47 -7.73
CA PHE A 146 -11.84 -11.34 -6.63
C PHE A 146 -12.72 -11.16 -5.38
N GLN A 147 -13.84 -10.44 -5.48
CA GLN A 147 -14.81 -10.35 -4.40
C GLN A 147 -15.56 -11.68 -4.26
N GLU A 148 -15.53 -12.24 -3.07
CA GLU A 148 -16.20 -13.47 -2.67
C GLU A 148 -16.68 -13.31 -1.21
N PRO A 149 -17.56 -14.18 -0.69
CA PRO A 149 -17.97 -14.12 0.71
C PRO A 149 -16.77 -14.03 1.66
N GLY A 150 -16.66 -12.94 2.41
CA GLY A 150 -15.53 -12.65 3.32
C GLY A 150 -14.48 -11.67 2.78
N VAL A 151 -14.40 -11.46 1.45
CA VAL A 151 -13.50 -10.48 0.82
C VAL A 151 -14.30 -9.23 0.46
N LEU A 152 -14.41 -8.30 1.41
CA LEU A 152 -15.18 -7.07 1.24
C LEU A 152 -14.47 -6.04 0.36
N GLU A 153 -15.22 -5.16 -0.29
CA GLU A 153 -14.64 -4.05 -1.05
C GLU A 153 -14.12 -2.94 -0.15
N ALA A 154 -12.87 -2.51 -0.37
CA ALA A 154 -12.30 -1.38 0.36
C ALA A 154 -12.89 -0.05 -0.12
N ARG A 155 -13.19 0.82 0.85
CA ARG A 155 -13.58 2.22 0.65
C ARG A 155 -12.49 3.16 1.14
N CYS A 156 -11.31 3.07 0.52
CA CYS A 156 -10.10 3.77 0.98
C CYS A 156 -10.29 5.27 1.16
N ILE A 157 -11.14 5.91 0.36
CA ILE A 157 -11.63 7.26 0.59
C ILE A 157 -13.12 7.16 0.84
N ASP A 158 -13.51 7.06 2.11
CA ASP A 158 -14.92 6.91 2.47
C ASP A 158 -15.51 8.26 2.89
N ALA A 159 -16.07 8.99 1.91
CA ALA A 159 -16.89 10.15 2.28
C ALA A 159 -18.16 9.71 3.00
N GLY A 160 -18.61 8.46 2.79
CA GLY A 160 -19.72 7.59 3.31
C GLY A 160 -19.84 7.42 4.84
N ARG A 161 -19.08 8.24 5.58
CA ARG A 161 -19.70 9.29 6.41
C ARG A 161 -20.63 10.29 5.65
N GLN A 162 -21.02 9.93 4.40
CA GLN A 162 -21.92 10.37 3.31
C GLN A 162 -21.23 10.58 1.94
N ALA A 163 -21.34 9.61 0.98
CA ALA A 163 -21.57 9.81 -0.49
C ALA A 163 -21.10 8.65 -1.40
N LYS A 164 -21.62 8.62 -2.65
CA LYS A 164 -21.48 7.56 -3.69
C LYS A 164 -20.04 7.42 -4.26
N PRO A 165 -19.66 6.22 -4.78
CA PRO A 165 -18.35 5.99 -5.39
C PRO A 165 -18.16 6.74 -6.72
N HIS A 166 -16.92 7.13 -7.02
CA HIS A 166 -16.57 7.91 -8.24
C HIS A 166 -15.77 7.12 -9.30
N ARG A 167 -15.30 5.92 -8.96
CA ARG A 167 -14.49 5.04 -9.83
C ARG A 167 -15.07 3.62 -9.79
N ALA A 168 -14.45 2.70 -10.53
CA ALA A 168 -14.69 1.26 -10.43
C ALA A 168 -14.29 0.65 -9.06
N CYS A 169 -13.99 1.48 -8.06
CA CYS A 169 -13.78 1.08 -6.68
C CYS A 169 -14.72 1.86 -5.75
N GLY A 170 -14.98 1.32 -4.57
CA GLY A 170 -15.87 1.90 -3.55
C GLY A 170 -15.47 3.26 -2.96
N CYS A 171 -14.41 3.92 -3.46
CA CYS A 171 -13.95 5.21 -2.96
C CYS A 171 -14.81 6.38 -3.46
N HIS A 172 -15.08 7.33 -2.58
CA HIS A 172 -15.64 8.63 -2.92
C HIS A 172 -14.66 9.50 -3.72
N GLN A 173 -15.19 10.54 -4.37
CA GLN A 173 -14.42 11.52 -5.12
C GLN A 173 -13.37 12.16 -4.22
N SER A 174 -12.14 12.20 -4.73
CA SER A 174 -10.99 12.82 -4.06
C SER A 174 -10.09 13.50 -5.07
N ARG A 175 -9.26 14.43 -4.57
CA ARG A 175 -8.20 15.07 -5.35
C ARG A 175 -6.86 14.55 -4.84
N ASP A 176 -6.07 14.00 -5.74
CA ASP A 176 -4.70 13.58 -5.45
C ASP A 176 -3.80 14.83 -5.44
N ILE A 177 -2.84 14.86 -4.52
CA ILE A 177 -1.83 15.91 -4.37
C ILE A 177 -0.41 15.42 -4.70
N GLY A 178 -0.28 14.16 -5.10
CA GLY A 178 0.96 13.51 -5.51
C GLY A 178 1.29 13.74 -6.98
N ALA A 179 2.54 13.42 -7.34
CA ALA A 179 3.03 13.49 -8.71
C ALA A 179 3.84 12.24 -9.05
N TYR A 180 3.67 11.72 -10.27
CA TYR A 180 4.44 10.56 -10.73
C TYR A 180 5.92 10.89 -10.86
N ASP A 181 6.75 9.85 -10.72
CA ASP A 181 8.20 9.94 -10.91
C ASP A 181 8.86 11.01 -10.01
N THR A 182 8.34 11.22 -8.79
CA THR A 182 8.95 12.08 -7.75
C THR A 182 9.36 11.26 -6.50
N CYS A 183 8.76 10.09 -6.29
CA CYS A 183 9.10 9.21 -5.18
C CYS A 183 10.46 8.51 -5.40
N THR A 184 11.39 8.66 -4.45
CA THR A 184 12.78 8.16 -4.54
C THR A 184 13.00 6.80 -3.88
N GLN A 185 11.94 6.20 -3.33
CA GLN A 185 12.00 4.97 -2.51
C GLN A 185 12.45 3.74 -3.28
N GLY A 186 12.11 3.66 -4.58
CA GLY A 186 12.65 2.65 -5.49
C GLY A 186 12.02 1.27 -5.39
N CYS A 187 10.73 1.15 -5.08
CA CYS A 187 10.05 -0.14 -5.05
C CYS A 187 10.02 -0.79 -6.46
N ALA A 188 10.36 -2.07 -6.55
CA ALA A 188 10.48 -2.81 -7.81
C ALA A 188 9.14 -2.95 -8.56
N TYR A 189 8.03 -2.98 -7.82
CA TYR A 189 6.67 -3.06 -8.35
C TYR A 189 6.03 -1.68 -8.60
N CYS A 190 6.78 -0.59 -8.54
CA CYS A 190 6.20 0.74 -8.64
C CYS A 190 5.67 1.04 -10.06
N TYR A 191 4.37 1.33 -10.15
CA TYR A 191 3.74 1.78 -11.40
C TYR A 191 3.83 3.31 -11.59
N ALA A 192 4.06 4.08 -10.52
CA ALA A 192 4.12 5.54 -10.56
C ALA A 192 5.52 6.06 -10.94
N VAL A 193 6.58 5.31 -10.64
CA VAL A 193 7.98 5.70 -10.88
C VAL A 193 8.60 4.79 -11.93
N GLY A 194 8.94 5.36 -13.08
CA GLY A 194 9.58 4.66 -14.19
C GLY A 194 11.10 4.58 -14.09
N SER A 195 11.73 5.52 -13.38
CA SER A 195 13.16 5.51 -13.11
C SER A 195 13.44 6.19 -11.76
N ARG A 196 14.12 5.46 -10.88
CA ARG A 196 14.52 5.99 -9.57
C ARG A 196 15.49 7.16 -9.70
N GLU A 197 16.41 7.09 -10.66
CA GLU A 197 17.38 8.18 -10.90
C GLU A 197 16.68 9.45 -11.39
N ARG A 198 15.66 9.31 -12.24
CA ARG A 198 14.83 10.46 -12.63
C ARG A 198 14.07 11.06 -11.44
N ALA A 199 13.54 10.21 -10.56
CA ALA A 199 12.86 10.70 -9.34
C ALA A 199 13.83 11.44 -8.40
N LYS A 200 15.06 10.94 -8.23
CA LYS A 200 16.10 11.62 -7.45
C LYS A 200 16.49 12.97 -8.06
N ALA A 201 16.70 13.01 -9.38
CA ALA A 201 17.01 14.27 -10.07
C ALA A 201 15.88 15.29 -9.91
N ARG A 202 14.62 14.85 -9.95
CA ARG A 202 13.46 15.72 -9.72
C ARG A 202 13.33 16.20 -8.29
N LEU A 203 13.62 15.34 -7.32
CA LEU A 203 13.66 15.76 -5.92
C LEU A 203 14.77 16.79 -5.69
N ALA A 204 15.95 16.60 -6.30
CA ALA A 204 17.06 17.55 -6.20
C ALA A 204 16.74 18.92 -6.82
N ALA A 205 15.91 18.96 -7.87
CA ALA A 205 15.45 20.17 -8.53
C ALA A 205 14.16 20.77 -7.93
N HIS A 206 13.62 20.18 -6.86
CA HIS A 206 12.36 20.63 -6.27
C HIS A 206 12.53 21.95 -5.52
N ASP A 207 11.68 22.92 -5.84
CA ASP A 207 11.55 24.17 -5.08
C ASP A 207 10.40 24.04 -4.05
N PRO A 208 10.71 24.00 -2.75
CA PRO A 208 9.71 23.86 -1.69
C PRO A 208 8.78 25.06 -1.55
N THR A 209 9.08 26.19 -2.20
CA THR A 209 8.21 27.37 -2.22
C THR A 209 7.11 27.28 -3.28
N THR A 210 7.21 26.31 -4.20
CA THR A 210 6.21 26.07 -5.24
C THR A 210 5.17 25.04 -4.81
N PRO A 211 3.94 25.11 -5.33
CA PRO A 211 2.89 24.13 -5.01
C PRO A 211 3.07 22.78 -5.74
N PHE A 212 4.14 22.60 -6.54
CA PHE A 212 4.34 21.43 -7.38
C PHE A 212 5.45 20.52 -6.85
N LEU A 213 5.22 19.21 -6.88
CA LEU A 213 6.23 18.22 -6.55
C LEU A 213 7.18 17.99 -7.74
N GLY A 214 8.47 18.20 -7.52
CA GLY A 214 9.50 18.08 -8.56
C GLY A 214 9.97 19.44 -9.10
N GLY A 215 10.75 19.39 -10.19
CA GLY A 215 11.32 20.59 -10.83
C GLY A 215 10.43 21.23 -11.92
N PRO A 216 10.86 22.36 -12.49
CA PRO A 216 10.10 23.13 -13.49
C PRO A 216 9.70 22.30 -14.72
N GLY A 217 8.49 22.51 -15.26
CA GLY A 217 8.00 21.86 -16.48
C GLY A 217 7.24 20.55 -16.27
N HIS A 218 6.78 20.29 -15.05
CA HIS A 218 6.07 19.07 -14.66
C HIS A 218 4.63 19.44 -14.24
N ALA A 219 3.83 19.85 -15.23
CA ALA A 219 2.39 20.08 -15.14
C ALA A 219 1.66 19.20 -16.18
#